data_AF-A0A5Q0TJ53-F1
#
_entry.id   AF-A0A5Q0TJ53-F1
#
_cell.length_a   1.000
_cell.length_b   1.000
_cell.length_c   1.000
_cell.angle_alpha   90.00
_cell.angle_beta   90.00
_cell.angle_gamma   90.00
#
_symmetry.space_group_name_H-M   'P 1'
#
loop_
_entity.id
_entity.type
_entity.pdbx_description
1 polymer ?
#
loop_
_entity_poly.entity_id
_entity_poly.type
_entity_poly.pdbx_seq_one_letter_code
_entity_poly.pdbx_strand_id
1 'polypeptide(L)' 'MILNSAIRSQLATNQMTRAAASSPFCHYCDEPIPQARQHAIRGCMCCVDCQSLIERGKRF' A
#
# COMPACT_ATOMS: atom_id res chain seq x y z
N MET A 1 25.95 32.70 -15.50
CA MET A 1 25.16 31.53 -15.93
C MET A 1 25.56 30.33 -15.09
N ILE A 2 24.62 29.77 -14.32
CA ILE A 2 24.41 28.34 -13.99
C ILE A 2 25.64 27.55 -13.46
N LEU A 3 25.63 26.75 -12.40
CA LEU A 3 24.76 26.41 -11.27
C LEU A 3 25.54 25.31 -10.51
N ASN A 4 25.71 25.46 -9.20
CA ASN A 4 25.80 24.44 -8.14
C ASN A 4 26.61 23.14 -8.34
N SER A 5 27.72 23.08 -7.58
CA SER A 5 28.08 22.03 -6.61
C SER A 5 27.55 20.61 -6.80
N ALA A 6 28.50 19.70 -7.05
CA ALA A 6 28.68 18.38 -6.42
C ALA A 6 27.44 17.63 -5.92
N ILE A 7 27.12 16.49 -6.56
CA ILE A 7 26.37 15.41 -5.91
C ILE A 7 27.23 14.15 -5.98
N ARG A 8 27.95 13.92 -4.88
CA ARG A 8 28.57 12.65 -4.54
C ARG A 8 27.48 11.68 -4.08
N SER A 9 27.50 10.47 -4.66
CA SER A 9 27.18 9.18 -4.02
C SER A 9 25.95 9.10 -3.12
N GLN A 10 24.81 8.61 -3.63
CA GLN A 10 23.80 7.96 -2.79
C GLN A 10 23.17 6.74 -3.48
N LEU A 11 23.98 5.72 -3.77
CA LEU A 11 23.53 4.32 -3.80
C LEU A 11 23.37 3.78 -2.36
N ALA A 12 22.68 4.55 -1.53
CA ALA A 12 22.25 4.19 -0.19
C ALA A 12 20.79 4.65 -0.15
N THR A 13 19.84 3.82 -0.53
CA THR A 13 19.41 2.77 0.36
C THR A 13 18.65 1.73 -0.46
N ASN A 14 19.18 0.51 -0.49
CA ASN A 14 18.33 -0.68 -0.56
C ASN A 14 17.55 -0.74 0.77
N GLN A 15 16.67 0.24 1.00
CA GLN A 15 15.62 0.12 1.99
C GLN A 15 14.79 -1.04 1.47
N MET A 16 15.08 -2.22 2.01
CA MET A 16 14.10 -3.27 2.21
C MET A 16 12.81 -2.56 2.59
N THR A 17 11.95 -2.31 1.59
CA THR A 17 10.56 -2.00 1.78
C THR A 17 10.05 -3.21 2.53
N ARG A 18 10.03 -3.13 3.86
CA ARG A 18 9.37 -4.12 4.70
C ARG A 18 7.94 -4.08 4.18
N ALA A 19 7.61 -5.05 3.32
CA ALA A 19 6.29 -5.14 2.73
C ALA A 19 5.31 -5.05 3.89
N ALA A 20 4.51 -3.99 3.92
CA ALA A 20 3.59 -3.77 5.02
C ALA A 20 2.69 -5.02 5.12
N ALA A 21 2.56 -5.57 6.33
CA ALA A 21 1.61 -6.64 6.56
C ALA A 21 0.21 -6.09 6.27
N SER A 22 -0.59 -6.86 5.55
CA SER A 22 -1.99 -6.52 5.32
C SER A 22 -2.78 -6.67 6.62
N SER A 23 -3.85 -5.88 6.76
CA SER A 23 -4.77 -6.02 7.89
C SER A 23 -5.44 -7.41 7.84
N PRO A 24 -5.63 -8.07 8.99
CA PRO A 24 -6.40 -9.31 9.02
C PRO A 24 -7.89 -9.08 8.72
N PHE A 25 -8.42 -7.89 9.04
CA PHE A 25 -9.84 -7.54 8.88
C PHE A 25 -10.02 -6.23 8.10
N CYS A 26 -11.14 -6.11 7.38
CA CYS A 26 -11.50 -4.93 6.63
C CYS A 26 -11.95 -3.80 7.55
N HIS A 27 -11.45 -2.58 7.32
CA HIS A 27 -11.82 -1.40 8.14
C HIS A 27 -13.26 -0.91 7.98
N TYR A 28 -14.03 -1.45 7.03
CA TYR A 28 -15.38 -0.99 6.72
C TYR A 28 -16.47 -1.98 7.11
N CYS A 29 -16.24 -3.27 6.89
CA CYS A 29 -17.22 -4.32 7.21
C CYS A 29 -16.76 -5.27 8.32
N ASP A 30 -15.55 -5.09 8.86
CA ASP A 30 -14.91 -5.97 9.85
C ASP A 30 -14.78 -7.45 9.44
N GLU A 31 -15.05 -7.77 8.16
CA GLU A 31 -14.85 -9.11 7.62
C GLU A 31 -13.36 -9.41 7.39
N PRO A 32 -12.93 -10.68 7.51
CA PRO A 32 -11.55 -11.06 7.25
C PRO A 32 -11.14 -10.75 5.82
N ILE A 33 -9.98 -10.11 5.64
CA ILE A 33 -9.45 -9.81 4.31
C ILE A 33 -8.97 -11.12 3.66
N PRO A 34 -9.48 -11.51 2.47
CA PRO A 34 -9.08 -12.77 1.84
C PRO A 34 -7.57 -12.87 1.63
N GLN A 35 -6.97 -14.04 1.87
CA GLN A 35 -5.51 -14.24 1.70
C GLN A 35 -5.04 -13.86 0.29
N ALA A 36 -5.79 -14.22 -0.75
CA ALA A 36 -5.48 -13.83 -2.13
C ALA A 36 -5.29 -12.31 -2.27
N ARG A 37 -6.10 -11.51 -1.55
CA ARG A 37 -5.98 -10.05 -1.51
C ARG A 37 -4.74 -9.59 -0.75
N GLN A 38 -4.41 -10.22 0.38
CA GLN A 38 -3.21 -9.94 1.17
C GLN A 38 -1.91 -10.28 0.40
N HIS A 39 -1.94 -11.31 -0.43
CA HIS A 39 -0.82 -11.70 -1.29
C HIS A 39 -0.68 -10.78 -2.51
N ALA A 40 -1.81 -10.41 -3.15
CA ALA A 40 -1.80 -9.54 -4.32
C ALA A 40 -1.38 -8.09 -3.99
N ILE A 41 -1.81 -7.57 -2.83
CA ILE A 41 -1.49 -6.23 -2.37
C ILE A 41 -0.99 -6.28 -0.93
N ARG A 42 0.30 -5.97 -0.76
CA ARG A 42 0.92 -5.80 0.55
C ARG A 42 0.35 -4.55 1.23
N GLY A 43 0.00 -4.66 2.51
CA GLY A 43 -0.54 -3.56 3.29
C GLY A 43 -2.00 -3.22 2.97
N CYS A 44 -2.77 -4.16 2.42
CA CYS A 44 -4.18 -3.90 2.16
C CYS A 44 -4.99 -3.84 3.49
N MET A 45 -5.84 -2.82 3.59
CA MET A 45 -6.62 -2.51 4.81
C MET A 45 -8.13 -2.74 4.61
N CYS A 46 -8.54 -3.13 3.39
CA CYS A 46 -9.92 -3.23 2.96
C CYS A 46 -10.14 -4.52 2.15
N CYS A 47 -11.31 -5.15 2.32
CA CYS A 47 -11.70 -6.32 1.51
C CYS A 47 -11.97 -5.93 0.06
N VAL A 48 -12.05 -6.92 -0.83
CA VAL A 48 -12.26 -6.70 -2.27
C VAL A 48 -13.60 -6.04 -2.57
N ASP A 49 -14.65 -6.40 -1.83
CA ASP A 49 -16.00 -5.88 -2.05
C ASP A 49 -16.10 -4.42 -1.62
N CYS A 50 -15.57 -4.11 -0.43
CA CYS A 50 -15.53 -2.74 0.06
C CYS A 50 -14.64 -1.85 -0.82
N GLN A 51 -13.48 -2.35 -1.26
CA GLN A 51 -12.63 -1.65 -2.21
C GLN A 51 -13.37 -1.36 -3.53
N SER A 52 -14.08 -2.35 -4.07
CA SER A 52 -14.85 -2.21 -5.32
C SER A 52 -15.97 -1.17 -5.19
N LEU A 53 -16.59 -1.04 -4.01
CA LEU A 53 -17.61 -0.04 -3.75
C LEU A 53 -17.01 1.37 -3.68
N ILE A 54 -15.87 1.54 -2.98
CA ILE A 54 -15.11 2.79 -2.93
C ILE A 54 -14.70 3.24 -4.34
N GLU A 55 -14.17 2.33 -5.16
CA GLU A 55 -13.75 2.61 -6.53
C GLU A 55 -14.92 3.00 -7.43
N ARG A 56 -16.12 2.47 -7.17
CA ARG A 56 -17.38 2.86 -7.84
C ARG A 56 -17.97 4.16 -7.28
N GLY A 57 -17.29 4.85 -6.38
CA GLY A 57 -17.75 6.10 -5.76
C GLY A 57 -18.87 5.90 -4.74
N LYS A 58 -19.15 4.67 -4.33
CA LYS A 58 -20.12 4.37 -3.26
C LYS A 58 -19.36 4.35 -1.94
N ARG A 59 -19.50 5.41 -1.16
CA ARG A 59 -19.01 5.44 0.24
C ARG A 59 -20.08 4.83 1.15
N PHE A 60 -19.61 4.06 2.12
CA PHE A 60 -20.38 3.50 3.23
C PHE A 60 -20.72 4.57 4.24
#